data_AF-A1XW93-F1
#
_entry.id   AF-A1XW93-F1
#
_cell.length_a   1.000
_cell.length_b   1.000
_cell.length_c   1.000
_cell.angle_alpha   90.00
_cell.angle_beta   90.00
_cell.angle_gamma   90.00
#
_symmetry.space_group_name_H-M   'P 1'
#
loop_
_entity.id
_entity.type
_entity.pdbx_description
1 polymer ?
#
loop_
_entity_poly.entity_id
_entity_poly.type
_entity_poly.pdbx_seq_one_letter_code
_entity_poly.pdbx_strand_id
1 'polypeptide(L)'
;CLHQRCPGCFSYYGVDYANDKYGGFTKAPATIDVAKDLATETTLYGIEQYEAFPTLLEDHFGGSQRAAVLAAASGITSAIATGHSQIGLAGWYLSMLLYKEAWGRLGFSATLIGISAVYQCVSYQSDEGNPI
;
A
#
# COMPACT_ATOMS: atom_id res chain seq x y z
N CYS A 1 -12.85 -21.11 0.02
CA CYS A 1 -12.16 -21.01 1.32
C CYS A 1 -10.64 -21.29 1.26
N LEU A 2 -9.90 -20.82 0.25
CA LEU A 2 -8.44 -21.03 0.14
C LEU A 2 -7.63 -19.78 -0.25
N HIS A 3 -8.23 -18.58 -0.18
CA HIS A 3 -7.60 -17.34 -0.67
C HIS A 3 -7.22 -16.33 0.42
N GLN A 4 -7.20 -16.72 1.70
CA GLN A 4 -7.03 -15.80 2.86
C GLN A 4 -5.79 -16.08 3.74
N ARG A 5 -4.79 -16.86 3.27
CA ARG A 5 -3.70 -17.36 4.13
C ARG A 5 -2.27 -16.97 3.74
N CYS A 6 -2.04 -16.02 2.84
CA CYS A 6 -0.69 -15.71 2.38
C CYS A 6 -0.50 -14.21 2.13
N PRO A 7 0.69 -13.62 2.36
CA PRO A 7 1.03 -12.24 1.97
C PRO A 7 0.69 -11.86 0.52
N GLY A 8 0.54 -12.82 -0.39
CA GLY A 8 0.02 -12.59 -1.74
C GLY A 8 -1.47 -12.16 -1.78
N CYS A 9 -2.26 -12.47 -0.76
CA CYS A 9 -3.71 -12.29 -0.73
C CYS A 9 -4.16 -10.82 -0.75
N PHE A 10 -3.38 -9.90 -0.17
CA PHE A 10 -3.75 -8.46 -0.15
C PHE A 10 -3.57 -7.79 -1.51
N SER A 11 -2.53 -8.20 -2.24
CA SER A 11 -2.25 -7.66 -3.58
C SER A 11 -3.30 -8.17 -4.58
N TYR A 12 -3.72 -9.44 -4.48
CA TYR A 12 -4.82 -9.95 -5.32
C TYR A 12 -6.14 -9.22 -5.03
N TYR A 13 -6.50 -9.02 -3.76
CA TYR A 13 -7.70 -8.25 -3.40
C TYR A 13 -7.68 -6.84 -4.00
N GLY A 14 -6.58 -6.10 -3.81
CA GLY A 14 -6.48 -4.74 -4.33
C GLY A 14 -6.49 -4.69 -5.86
N VAL A 15 -5.82 -5.64 -6.53
CA VAL A 15 -5.80 -5.75 -7.99
C VAL A 15 -7.19 -6.10 -8.54
N ASP A 16 -7.93 -7.00 -7.89
CA ASP A 16 -9.31 -7.33 -8.27
C ASP A 16 -10.24 -6.13 -8.06
N TYR A 17 -10.12 -5.42 -6.93
CA TYR A 17 -10.87 -4.18 -6.68
C TYR A 17 -10.59 -3.11 -7.75
N ALA A 18 -9.32 -2.93 -8.11
CA ALA A 18 -8.93 -1.99 -9.16
C ALA A 18 -9.47 -2.43 -10.54
N ASN A 19 -9.47 -3.73 -10.82
CA ASN A 19 -9.97 -4.27 -12.07
C ASN A 19 -11.49 -4.07 -12.21
N ASP A 20 -12.25 -4.33 -11.13
CA ASP A 20 -13.69 -4.11 -11.10
C ASP A 20 -14.05 -2.62 -11.23
N LYS A 21 -13.25 -1.73 -10.64
CA LYS A 21 -13.52 -0.28 -10.63
C LYS A 21 -13.11 0.43 -11.92
N TYR A 22 -11.98 0.06 -12.50
CA TYR A 22 -11.40 0.74 -13.68
C TYR A 22 -11.53 -0.07 -14.98
N GLY A 23 -12.12 -1.26 -14.92
CA GLY A 23 -12.43 -2.09 -16.10
C GLY A 23 -11.20 -2.71 -16.76
N GLY A 24 -10.12 -2.93 -16.01
CA GLY A 24 -8.89 -3.52 -16.52
C GLY A 24 -7.62 -2.99 -15.88
N PHE A 25 -6.52 -3.74 -16.05
CA PHE A 25 -5.18 -3.28 -15.69
C PHE A 25 -4.78 -2.07 -16.55
N THR A 26 -4.04 -1.12 -15.96
CA THR A 26 -3.52 0.10 -16.64
C THR A 26 -4.58 1.03 -17.23
N LYS A 27 -5.84 0.92 -16.80
CA LYS A 27 -6.94 1.77 -17.28
C LYS A 27 -7.23 2.96 -16.37
N ALA A 28 -6.75 2.95 -15.13
CA ALA A 28 -6.96 4.04 -14.21
C ALA A 28 -6.05 5.23 -14.59
N PRO A 29 -6.53 6.48 -14.46
CA PRO A 29 -5.71 7.65 -14.72
C PRO A 29 -4.56 7.72 -13.70
N ALA A 30 -3.37 8.15 -14.15
CA ALA A 30 -2.20 8.32 -13.30
C ALA A 30 -2.30 9.59 -12.45
N THR A 31 -3.27 9.63 -11.53
CA THR A 31 -3.51 10.74 -10.60
C THR A 31 -3.34 10.29 -9.16
N ILE A 32 -2.99 11.25 -8.29
CA ILE A 32 -2.86 11.01 -6.85
C ILE A 32 -4.19 10.56 -6.23
N ASP A 33 -5.32 10.97 -6.79
CA ASP A 33 -6.65 10.59 -6.28
C ASP A 33 -6.93 9.09 -6.47
N VAL A 34 -6.47 8.50 -7.58
CA VAL A 34 -6.52 7.04 -7.79
C VAL A 34 -5.61 6.32 -6.79
N ALA A 35 -4.42 6.87 -6.54
CA ALA A 35 -3.51 6.34 -5.52
C ALA A 35 -4.17 6.36 -4.13
N LYS A 36 -4.85 7.45 -3.78
CA LYS A 36 -5.53 7.61 -2.49
C LYS A 36 -6.63 6.58 -2.30
N ASP A 37 -7.50 6.45 -3.30
CA ASP A 37 -8.63 5.53 -3.27
C ASP A 37 -8.17 4.07 -3.16
N LEU A 38 -7.30 3.62 -4.08
CA LEU A 38 -6.82 2.23 -4.12
C LEU A 38 -5.95 1.87 -2.91
N ALA A 39 -5.03 2.76 -2.51
CA ALA A 39 -4.18 2.49 -1.37
C ALA A 39 -4.94 2.51 -0.05
N THR A 40 -5.96 3.36 0.10
CA THR A 40 -6.80 3.37 1.30
C THR A 40 -7.59 2.08 1.42
N GLU A 41 -8.30 1.67 0.36
CA GLU A 41 -9.08 0.44 0.34
C GLU A 41 -8.22 -0.79 0.63
N THR A 42 -7.09 -0.93 -0.06
CA THR A 42 -6.19 -2.08 0.11
C THR A 42 -5.57 -2.13 1.51
N THR A 43 -5.26 -0.96 2.09
CA THR A 43 -4.66 -0.87 3.43
C THR A 43 -5.68 -1.19 4.52
N LEU A 44 -6.90 -0.66 4.41
CA LEU A 44 -7.98 -0.94 5.34
C LEU A 44 -8.34 -2.43 5.33
N TYR A 45 -8.50 -3.02 4.14
CA TYR A 45 -8.74 -4.45 4.02
C TYR A 45 -7.67 -5.27 4.73
N GLY A 46 -6.40 -4.95 4.52
CA GLY A 46 -5.32 -5.68 5.17
C GLY A 46 -5.30 -5.50 6.70
N ILE A 47 -5.60 -4.30 7.22
CA ILE A 47 -5.76 -4.06 8.66
C ILE A 47 -6.88 -4.92 9.24
N GLU A 48 -8.05 -4.95 8.58
CA GLU A 48 -9.18 -5.80 9.00
C GLU A 48 -8.80 -7.28 9.03
N GLN A 49 -8.01 -7.77 8.06
CA GLN A 49 -7.56 -9.16 8.07
C GLN A 49 -6.62 -9.45 9.26
N TYR A 50 -5.73 -8.52 9.63
CA TYR A 50 -4.87 -8.68 10.82
C TYR A 50 -5.66 -8.66 12.14
N GLU A 51 -6.79 -7.95 12.19
CA GLU A 51 -7.68 -7.91 13.36
C GLU A 51 -8.60 -9.14 13.43
N ALA A 52 -9.10 -9.60 12.29
CA ALA A 52 -9.98 -10.77 12.20
C ALA A 52 -9.25 -12.10 12.42
N PHE A 53 -7.97 -12.19 12.05
CA PHE A 53 -7.19 -13.42 12.14
C PHE A 53 -6.01 -13.28 13.11
N PRO A 54 -6.18 -13.65 14.40
CA PRO A 54 -5.12 -13.50 15.41
C PRO A 54 -3.86 -14.32 15.10
N THR A 55 -3.99 -15.45 14.39
CA THR A 55 -2.85 -16.26 13.93
C THR A 55 -1.99 -15.54 12.89
N LEU A 56 -2.59 -14.66 12.07
CA LEU A 56 -1.88 -13.84 11.09
C LEU A 56 -1.07 -12.74 11.79
N LEU A 57 -1.64 -12.19 12.87
CA LEU A 57 -0.96 -11.19 13.70
C LEU A 57 0.21 -11.79 14.50
N GLU A 58 0.11 -13.06 14.89
CA GLU A 58 1.18 -13.83 15.53
C GLU A 58 2.30 -14.20 14.54
N ASP A 59 1.96 -14.65 13.33
CA ASP A 59 2.95 -15.00 12.30
C ASP A 59 3.76 -13.76 11.86
N HIS A 60 3.07 -12.64 11.63
CA HIS A 60 3.71 -11.34 11.44
C HIS A 60 3.84 -10.58 12.77
N PHE A 61 4.51 -11.16 13.77
CA PHE A 61 4.65 -10.56 15.10
C PHE A 61 5.27 -9.16 15.08
N GLY A 62 6.19 -8.92 14.14
CA GLY A 62 6.89 -7.65 13.97
C GLY A 62 6.03 -6.59 13.28
N GLY A 63 5.85 -5.43 13.92
CA GLY A 63 5.12 -4.30 13.34
C GLY A 63 5.73 -3.78 12.02
N SER A 64 7.04 -3.96 11.82
CA SER A 64 7.72 -3.63 10.56
C SER A 64 7.33 -4.56 9.42
N GLN A 65 7.13 -5.85 9.70
CA GLN A 65 6.73 -6.83 8.69
C GLN A 65 5.30 -6.55 8.22
N ARG A 66 4.39 -6.28 9.16
CA ARG A 66 3.01 -5.90 8.85
C ARG A 66 2.94 -4.60 8.03
N ALA A 67 3.68 -3.57 8.45
CA ALA A 67 3.74 -2.30 7.72
C ALA A 67 4.29 -2.48 6.28
N ALA A 68 5.34 -3.29 6.11
CA ALA A 68 5.93 -3.55 4.80
C ALA A 68 4.97 -4.33 3.87
N VAL A 69 4.27 -5.34 4.39
CA VAL A 69 3.33 -6.14 3.61
C VAL A 69 2.12 -5.31 3.14
N LEU A 70 1.57 -4.46 4.02
CA LEU A 70 0.45 -3.58 3.66
C LEU A 70 0.85 -2.49 2.67
N ALA A 71 2.02 -1.87 2.87
CA ALA A 71 2.55 -0.87 1.94
C ALA A 71 2.91 -1.46 0.57
N ALA A 72 3.40 -2.70 0.53
CA ALA A 72 3.65 -3.42 -0.72
C ALA A 72 2.35 -3.70 -1.46
N ALA A 73 1.32 -4.18 -0.76
CA ALA A 73 0.02 -4.45 -1.37
C ALA A 73 -0.61 -3.18 -1.96
N SER A 74 -0.63 -2.07 -1.21
CA SER A 74 -1.19 -0.80 -1.69
C SER A 74 -0.41 -0.21 -2.87
N GLY A 75 0.92 -0.32 -2.84
CA GLY A 75 1.80 0.18 -3.90
C GLY A 75 1.66 -0.63 -5.19
N ILE A 76 1.62 -1.96 -5.09
CA ILE A 76 1.42 -2.86 -6.24
C ILE A 76 0.05 -2.63 -6.86
N THR A 77 -1.01 -2.53 -6.06
CA THR A 77 -2.37 -2.22 -6.56
C THR A 77 -2.42 -0.91 -7.32
N SER A 78 -1.85 0.16 -6.74
CA SER A 78 -1.85 1.49 -7.36
C SER A 78 -1.00 1.53 -8.63
N ALA A 79 0.11 0.80 -8.68
CA ALA A 79 0.97 0.69 -9.86
C ALA A 79 0.31 -0.10 -10.99
N ILE A 80 -0.34 -1.24 -10.69
CA ILE A 80 -1.01 -2.08 -11.69
C ILE A 80 -2.25 -1.38 -12.27
N ALA A 81 -3.01 -0.67 -11.42
CA ALA A 81 -4.20 0.04 -11.87
C ALA A 81 -3.86 1.20 -12.83
N THR A 82 -2.79 1.95 -12.55
CA THR A 82 -2.42 3.15 -13.30
C THR A 82 -1.35 2.94 -14.37
N GLY A 83 -0.60 1.83 -14.31
CA GLY A 83 0.57 1.61 -15.15
C GLY A 83 1.71 2.60 -14.89
N HIS A 84 1.73 3.28 -13.73
CA HIS A 84 2.68 4.34 -13.41
C HIS A 84 3.36 4.09 -12.06
N SER A 85 4.69 3.90 -12.08
CA SER A 85 5.47 3.51 -10.90
C SER A 85 5.44 4.56 -9.78
N GLN A 86 5.50 5.87 -10.11
CA GLN A 86 5.40 6.94 -9.10
C GLN A 86 4.05 6.98 -8.37
N ILE A 87 2.96 6.57 -9.03
CA ILE A 87 1.65 6.49 -8.39
C ILE A 87 1.61 5.28 -7.45
N GLY A 88 2.29 4.19 -7.82
CA GLY A 88 2.59 3.08 -6.92
C GLY A 88 3.34 3.53 -5.66
N LEU A 89 4.37 4.36 -5.81
CA LEU A 89 5.14 4.90 -4.70
C LEU A 89 4.30 5.81 -3.79
N ALA A 90 3.45 6.65 -4.37
CA ALA A 90 2.47 7.45 -3.61
C ALA A 90 1.51 6.55 -2.80
N GLY A 91 1.07 5.43 -3.37
CA GLY A 91 0.23 4.44 -2.68
C GLY A 91 0.97 3.69 -1.55
N TRP A 92 2.27 3.43 -1.70
CA TRP A 92 3.11 2.86 -0.65
C TRP A 92 3.20 3.78 0.56
N TYR A 93 3.53 5.06 0.35
CA TYR A 93 3.65 6.01 1.46
C TYR A 93 2.33 6.31 2.14
N LEU A 94 1.23 6.41 1.38
CA LEU A 94 -0.09 6.60 1.99
C LEU A 94 -0.47 5.44 2.91
N SER A 95 -0.16 4.20 2.52
CA SER A 95 -0.41 3.03 3.36
C SER A 95 0.38 3.07 4.67
N MET A 96 1.63 3.55 4.64
CA MET A 96 2.40 3.75 5.86
C MET A 96 1.77 4.81 6.79
N LEU A 97 1.21 5.89 6.25
CA LEU A 97 0.51 6.89 7.04
C LEU A 97 -0.77 6.31 7.67
N LEU A 98 -1.60 5.63 6.88
CA LEU A 98 -2.84 5.02 7.36
C LEU A 98 -2.59 3.94 8.41
N TYR A 99 -1.55 3.12 8.23
CA TYR A 99 -1.13 2.12 9.21
C TYR A 99 -0.74 2.75 10.56
N LYS A 100 -0.03 3.89 10.51
CA LYS A 100 0.36 4.63 11.71
C LYS A 100 -0.85 5.09 12.50
N GLU A 101 -1.82 5.68 11.81
CA GLU A 101 -3.04 6.23 12.42
C GLU A 101 -3.95 5.11 12.94
N ALA A 102 -4.04 3.98 12.25
CA ALA A 102 -4.88 2.85 12.66
C ALA A 102 -4.41 2.18 13.97
N TRP A 103 -3.12 1.89 14.11
CA TRP A 103 -2.60 1.13 15.25
C TRP A 103 -1.69 1.92 16.19
N GLY A 104 -1.53 3.23 15.97
CA GLY A 104 -0.73 4.14 16.79
C GLY A 104 0.77 3.80 16.83
N ARG A 105 1.23 2.84 16.03
CA ARG A 105 2.60 2.33 16.02
C ARG A 105 3.04 2.06 14.59
N LEU A 106 4.29 2.36 14.30
CA LEU A 106 4.93 2.04 13.04
C LEU A 106 6.20 1.20 13.33
N GLY A 107 6.51 0.22 12.49
CA GLY A 107 7.71 -0.60 12.67
C GLY A 107 9.02 0.20 12.61
N PHE A 108 10.09 -0.32 13.21
CA PHE A 108 11.39 0.35 13.41
C PHE A 108 11.98 1.02 12.14
N SER A 109 11.82 0.41 10.95
CA SER A 109 12.37 0.96 9.69
C SER A 109 11.40 1.84 8.90
N ALA A 110 10.09 1.71 9.14
CA ALA A 110 9.07 2.43 8.40
C ALA A 110 9.00 3.91 8.84
N THR A 111 9.38 4.21 10.09
CA THR A 111 9.33 5.57 10.65
C THR A 111 10.38 6.49 10.03
N LEU A 112 11.50 5.92 9.57
CA LEU A 112 12.59 6.67 8.94
C LEU A 112 12.26 7.05 7.47
N ILE A 113 11.52 6.21 6.76
CA ILE A 113 11.25 6.39 5.32
C ILE A 113 9.85 7.02 5.07
N GLY A 114 8.84 6.71 5.90
CA GLY A 114 7.43 6.99 5.60
C GLY A 114 6.95 8.44 5.76
N ILE A 115 7.66 9.30 6.50
CA ILE A 115 7.22 10.69 6.76
C ILE A 115 7.90 11.73 5.86
N SER A 116 9.16 11.48 5.47
CA SER A 116 9.93 12.41 4.62
C SER A 116 9.68 12.21 3.13
N ALA A 117 9.24 11.01 2.71
CA ALA A 117 9.24 10.64 1.30
C ALA A 117 7.89 10.81 0.57
N VAL A 118 6.84 11.24 1.28
CA VAL A 118 5.55 11.61 0.66
C VAL A 118 5.72 12.77 -0.33
N TYR A 119 6.62 13.71 -0.03
CA TYR A 119 6.93 14.86 -0.90
C TYR A 119 7.88 14.50 -2.06
N GLN A 120 8.63 13.40 -1.94
CA GLN A 120 9.63 12.98 -2.92
C GLN A 120 9.04 12.27 -4.15
N CYS A 121 7.77 11.85 -4.11
CA CYS A 121 7.12 11.14 -5.24
C CYS A 121 6.93 12.01 -6.49
N VAL A 122 6.94 13.34 -6.33
CA VAL A 122 6.74 14.31 -7.43
C VAL A 122 7.72 15.48 -7.38
N SER A 123 8.69 15.45 -6.46
CA SER A 123 9.71 16.49 -6.37
C SER A 123 10.61 16.46 -7.60
N TYR A 124 10.94 17.63 -8.13
CA TYR A 124 11.93 17.81 -9.21
C TYR A 124 13.28 18.32 -8.69
N GLN A 125 13.44 18.42 -7.36
CA GLN A 125 14.67 18.86 -6.73
C GLN A 125 15.78 17.81 -6.87
N SER A 126 17.02 18.28 -7.00
CA SER A 126 18.19 17.52 -7.42
C SER A 126 18.50 16.28 -6.56
N ASP A 127 18.15 16.31 -5.27
CA ASP A 127 18.39 15.24 -4.29
C ASP A 127 17.10 14.58 -3.78
N GLU A 128 15.94 14.92 -4.35
CA GLU A 128 14.63 14.47 -3.88
C GLU A 128 13.86 13.61 -4.91
N GLY A 129 14.06 13.88 -6.22
CA GLY A 129 13.29 13.23 -7.29
C GLY A 129 14.09 12.25 -8.14
N ASN A 130 13.65 11.00 -8.20
CA ASN A 130 14.13 10.03 -9.19
C ASN A 130 12.99 9.09 -9.63
N PRO A 131 12.77 8.88 -10.96
CA PRO A 131 11.84 7.86 -11.41
C PRO A 131 12.30 6.47 -10.96
N ILE A 132 11.39 5.74 -10.31
CA ILE A 132 11.52 4.32 -10.01
C ILE A 132 11.05 3.45 -11.16
#